data_AF-A0A7S3LIK1-F1
#
_entry.id   AF-A0A7S3LIK1-F1
#
_cell.length_a   1.000
_cell.length_b   1.000
_cell.length_c   1.000
_cell.angle_alpha   90.00
_cell.angle_beta   90.00
_cell.angle_gamma   90.00
#
_symmetry.space_group_name_H-M   'P 1'
#
loop_
_entity.id
_entity.type
_entity.pdbx_description
1 polymer ?
#
loop_
_entity_poly.entity_id
_entity_poly.type
_entity_poly.pdbx_seq_one_letter_code
_entity_poly.pdbx_strand_id
1 'polypeptide(L)'
;ETLKVTIVRPCSGVFGADDRLSFEKCFDMGVAPGIGIDSVMDWVYVENVVLGHLLAEARLQDGTPGVAGEAFNISNNDATSWLDFWFMAKKIAAMNPPKMARATKIDFVFVPMSLIWAVAYVSEASQRIFKGRVSLGRDVDSLTPAMLQTAMMTYSYNSDKAENVLGYKPAFTLEEGVQRSVYEYYHNKCVKN
;
A
#
# COMPACT_ATOMS: atom_id res chain seq x y z
N GLU A 1 13.52 -27.97 -21.79
CA GLU A 1 13.76 -27.22 -20.55
C GLU A 1 12.53 -27.32 -19.66
N THR A 2 12.72 -27.46 -18.34
CA THR A 2 11.63 -27.36 -17.36
C THR A 2 11.43 -25.89 -16.99
N LEU A 3 10.18 -25.43 -17.01
CA LEU A 3 9.83 -24.06 -16.63
C LEU A 3 10.12 -23.86 -15.14
N LYS A 4 10.98 -22.90 -14.80
CA LYS A 4 11.25 -22.48 -13.42
C LYS A 4 10.34 -21.30 -13.08
N VAL A 5 9.63 -21.39 -11.97
CA VAL A 5 8.68 -20.36 -11.50
C VAL A 5 8.99 -20.03 -10.05
N THR A 6 8.82 -18.78 -9.65
CA THR A 6 8.85 -18.33 -8.25
C THR A 6 7.76 -17.28 -8.04
N ILE A 7 7.31 -17.11 -6.80
CA ILE A 7 6.25 -16.16 -6.45
C ILE A 7 6.80 -15.12 -5.48
N VAL A 8 6.61 -13.85 -5.81
CA VAL A 8 6.90 -12.73 -4.91
C VAL A 8 5.59 -12.09 -4.49
N ARG A 9 5.35 -12.00 -3.19
CA ARG A 9 4.13 -11.44 -2.60
C ARG A 9 4.51 -10.16 -1.86
N PRO A 10 4.02 -8.98 -2.30
CA PRO A 10 4.09 -7.82 -1.43
C PRO A 10 3.31 -8.09 -0.15
N CYS A 11 3.74 -7.50 0.97
CA CYS A 11 2.95 -7.47 2.19
C CYS A 11 1.71 -6.57 2.02
N SER A 12 0.99 -6.34 3.12
CA SER A 12 -0.36 -5.77 3.13
C SER A 12 -0.48 -4.42 2.39
N GLY A 13 0.24 -3.40 2.84
CA GLY A 13 0.08 -2.02 2.35
C GLY A 13 1.22 -1.58 1.45
N VAL A 14 1.10 -1.77 0.14
CA VAL A 14 2.06 -1.21 -0.83
C VAL A 14 1.76 0.26 -1.06
N PHE A 15 2.75 1.12 -0.88
CA PHE A 15 2.65 2.55 -1.16
C PHE A 15 3.86 3.05 -1.95
N GLY A 16 3.69 4.18 -2.65
CA GLY A 16 4.71 4.78 -3.48
C GLY A 16 4.16 5.87 -4.39
N ALA A 17 4.99 6.37 -5.31
CA ALA A 17 4.53 7.22 -6.40
C ALA A 17 3.47 6.54 -7.26
N ASP A 18 2.57 7.38 -7.79
CA ASP A 18 1.44 7.00 -8.62
C ASP A 18 0.47 6.01 -7.96
N ASP A 19 0.48 5.88 -6.62
CA ASP A 19 -0.49 5.04 -5.91
C ASP A 19 -1.91 5.62 -5.99
N ARG A 20 -2.76 4.92 -6.75
CA ARG A 20 -4.15 5.31 -7.01
C ARG A 20 -5.15 4.76 -5.99
N LEU A 21 -4.71 3.90 -5.08
CA LEU A 21 -5.57 3.23 -4.11
C LEU A 21 -5.50 3.87 -2.74
N SER A 22 -4.31 4.24 -2.26
CA SER A 22 -4.14 4.70 -0.89
C SER A 22 -3.40 6.04 -0.77
N PHE A 23 -2.09 6.06 -0.95
CA PHE A 23 -1.19 7.13 -0.56
C PHE A 23 -1.49 8.43 -1.30
N GLU A 24 -1.23 8.49 -2.61
CA GLU A 24 -1.49 9.73 -3.38
C GLU A 24 -2.97 10.08 -3.41
N LYS A 25 -3.86 9.08 -3.43
CA LYS A 25 -5.30 9.31 -3.38
C LYS A 25 -5.71 10.09 -2.12
N CYS A 26 -5.12 9.80 -0.96
CA CYS A 26 -5.41 10.56 0.26
C CYS A 26 -4.82 11.98 0.20
N PHE A 27 -3.67 12.18 -0.45
CA PHE A 27 -3.16 13.53 -0.70
C PHE A 27 -4.01 14.31 -1.71
N ASP A 28 -4.53 13.66 -2.76
CA ASP A 28 -5.47 14.26 -3.73
C ASP A 28 -6.76 14.72 -3.01
N MET A 29 -7.26 13.93 -2.06
CA MET A 29 -8.43 14.27 -1.25
C MET A 29 -8.12 15.29 -0.14
N GLY A 30 -6.85 15.49 0.20
CA GLY A 30 -6.41 16.25 1.39
C GLY A 30 -6.80 15.60 2.72
N VAL A 31 -7.32 14.36 2.71
CA VAL A 31 -7.77 13.64 3.90
C VAL A 31 -7.41 12.16 3.82
N ALA A 32 -6.95 11.62 4.95
CA ALA A 32 -6.83 10.17 5.20
C ALA A 32 -8.11 9.67 5.90
N PRO A 33 -8.97 8.88 5.23
CA PRO A 33 -10.20 8.37 5.82
C PRO A 33 -9.90 7.20 6.77
N GLY A 34 -10.16 7.41 8.06
CA GLY A 34 -10.06 6.39 9.10
C GLY A 34 -11.39 5.67 9.32
N ILE A 35 -11.33 4.34 9.40
CA ILE A 35 -12.49 3.47 9.65
C ILE A 35 -12.73 3.23 11.16
N GLY A 36 -12.14 4.04 12.03
CA GLY A 36 -12.31 3.94 13.49
C GLY A 36 -11.67 2.71 14.13
N ILE A 37 -10.91 1.91 13.36
CA ILE A 37 -10.07 0.82 13.84
C ILE A 37 -8.64 1.16 13.47
N ASP A 38 -7.76 1.10 14.47
CA ASP A 38 -6.33 1.26 14.27
C ASP A 38 -5.69 -0.11 14.05
N SER A 39 -5.83 -0.63 12.82
CA SER A 39 -5.27 -1.93 12.44
C SER A 39 -3.75 -1.83 12.32
N VAL A 40 -3.06 -2.86 12.81
CA VAL A 40 -1.60 -2.96 12.67
C VAL A 40 -1.28 -3.84 11.48
N MET A 41 -0.53 -3.30 10.53
CA MET A 41 -0.14 -4.01 9.32
C MET A 41 1.23 -3.59 8.83
N ASP A 42 1.83 -4.45 8.01
CA ASP A 42 3.08 -4.10 7.34
C ASP A 42 2.80 -3.20 6.14
N TRP A 43 3.48 -2.06 6.14
CA TRP A 43 3.56 -1.15 5.00
C TRP A 43 4.89 -1.35 4.29
N VAL A 44 4.87 -1.48 2.97
CA VAL A 44 6.07 -1.66 2.16
C VAL A 44 6.12 -0.64 1.04
N TYR A 45 7.28 -0.01 0.91
CA TYR A 45 7.54 0.91 -0.18
C TYR A 45 7.68 0.13 -1.49
N VAL A 46 7.06 0.62 -2.56
CA VAL A 46 6.98 -0.09 -3.85
C VAL A 46 8.35 -0.49 -4.41
N GLU A 47 9.39 0.33 -4.23
CA GLU A 47 10.74 -0.02 -4.70
C GLU A 47 11.35 -1.22 -3.95
N ASN A 48 11.00 -1.43 -2.67
CA ASN A 48 11.42 -2.63 -1.94
C ASN A 48 10.75 -3.89 -2.51
N VAL A 49 9.48 -3.78 -2.93
CA VAL A 49 8.77 -4.87 -3.63
C VAL A 49 9.45 -5.19 -4.95
N VAL A 50 9.82 -4.16 -5.73
CA VAL A 50 10.55 -4.31 -6.99
C VAL A 50 11.90 -4.99 -6.75
N LEU A 51 12.65 -4.58 -5.73
CA LEU A 51 13.91 -5.23 -5.35
C LEU A 51 13.70 -6.73 -5.05
N GLY A 52 12.64 -7.09 -4.32
CA GLY A 52 12.28 -8.48 -4.06
C GLY A 52 12.06 -9.29 -5.35
N HIS A 53 11.42 -8.70 -6.36
CA HIS A 53 11.23 -9.34 -7.68
C HIS A 53 12.56 -9.53 -8.42
N LEU A 54 13.41 -8.50 -8.45
CA LEU A 54 14.71 -8.56 -9.12
C LEU A 54 15.64 -9.60 -8.48
N LEU A 55 15.65 -9.69 -7.15
CA LEU A 55 16.42 -10.71 -6.43
C LEU A 55 15.87 -12.12 -6.67
N ALA A 56 14.54 -12.28 -6.69
CA ALA A 56 13.92 -13.55 -6.99
C ALA A 56 14.28 -14.04 -8.42
N GLU A 57 14.23 -13.14 -9.40
CA GLU A 57 14.64 -13.42 -10.77
C GLU A 57 16.12 -13.84 -10.85
N ALA A 58 17.02 -13.03 -10.28
CA ALA A 58 18.45 -13.29 -10.31
C ALA A 58 18.78 -14.67 -9.72
N ARG A 59 18.23 -14.99 -8.54
CA ARG A 59 18.49 -16.27 -7.87
C ARG A 59 17.87 -17.46 -8.60
N LEU A 60 16.74 -17.25 -9.29
CA LEU A 60 16.11 -18.27 -10.12
C LEU A 60 16.97 -18.59 -11.36
N GLN A 61 17.57 -17.56 -11.97
CA GLN A 61 18.50 -17.70 -13.10
C GLN A 61 19.79 -18.41 -12.69
N ASP A 62 20.36 -18.06 -11.54
CA ASP A 62 21.56 -18.69 -10.97
C ASP A 62 21.37 -20.17 -10.61
N GLY A 63 20.12 -20.66 -10.61
CA GLY A 63 19.81 -22.03 -10.20
C GLY A 63 19.98 -22.25 -8.70
N THR A 64 19.84 -21.18 -7.90
CA THR A 64 19.94 -21.26 -6.44
C THR A 64 18.89 -22.25 -5.90
N PRO A 65 19.30 -23.25 -5.10
CA PRO A 65 18.36 -24.19 -4.49
C PRO A 65 17.34 -23.47 -3.62
N GLY A 66 16.08 -23.93 -3.65
CA GLY A 66 15.01 -23.35 -2.81
C GLY A 66 14.39 -22.05 -3.34
N VAL A 67 14.58 -21.71 -4.62
CA VAL A 67 13.91 -20.56 -5.27
C VAL A 67 12.78 -21.02 -6.20
N ALA A 68 13.07 -22.02 -7.04
CA ALA A 68 12.08 -22.56 -7.97
C ALA A 68 10.98 -23.32 -7.21
N GLY A 69 9.72 -23.02 -7.51
CA GLY A 69 8.54 -23.57 -6.85
C GLY A 69 8.15 -22.86 -5.56
N GLU A 70 8.94 -21.89 -5.10
CA GLU A 70 8.75 -21.25 -3.80
C GLU A 70 8.05 -19.90 -3.89
N ALA A 71 7.42 -19.51 -2.78
CA ALA A 71 6.85 -18.18 -2.58
C ALA A 71 7.60 -17.41 -1.49
N PHE A 72 7.78 -16.11 -1.71
CA PHE A 72 8.49 -15.18 -0.84
C PHE A 72 7.61 -13.96 -0.51
N ASN A 73 7.47 -13.65 0.78
CA ASN A 73 6.80 -12.44 1.22
C ASN A 73 7.84 -11.32 1.36
N ILE A 74 7.54 -10.16 0.78
CA ILE A 74 8.38 -8.97 0.84
C ILE A 74 7.74 -7.97 1.79
N SER A 75 8.43 -7.72 2.90
CA SER A 75 8.02 -6.79 3.95
C SER A 75 9.21 -5.95 4.38
N ASN A 76 8.93 -4.87 5.12
CA ASN A 76 9.92 -4.12 5.86
C ASN A 76 10.15 -4.71 7.28
N ASN A 77 9.37 -5.73 7.68
CA ASN A 77 9.30 -6.28 9.04
C ASN A 77 9.08 -5.18 10.11
N ASP A 78 8.33 -4.15 9.74
CA ASP A 78 8.06 -2.97 10.56
C ASP A 78 6.55 -2.77 10.65
N ALA A 79 5.93 -3.61 11.49
CA ALA A 79 4.49 -3.63 11.68
C ALA A 79 4.05 -2.30 12.32
N THR A 80 3.32 -1.50 11.55
CA THR A 80 2.96 -0.13 11.92
C THR A 80 1.44 0.01 11.93
N SER A 81 0.91 0.72 12.92
CA SER A 81 -0.52 1.02 12.98
C SER A 81 -0.94 1.95 11.84
N TRP A 82 -2.22 1.90 11.45
CA TRP A 82 -2.76 2.83 10.45
C TRP A 82 -2.54 4.29 10.90
N LEU A 83 -2.79 4.60 12.18
CA LEU A 83 -2.60 5.94 12.72
C LEU A 83 -1.13 6.36 12.64
N ASP A 84 -0.20 5.53 13.11
CA ASP A 84 1.23 5.87 13.13
C ASP A 84 1.77 6.13 11.72
N PHE A 85 1.39 5.29 10.75
CA PHE A 85 1.77 5.46 9.35
C PHE A 85 1.34 6.82 8.80
N TRP A 86 0.06 7.18 8.97
CA TRP A 86 -0.46 8.44 8.46
C TRP A 86 -0.02 9.66 9.28
N PHE A 87 0.24 9.53 10.59
CA PHE A 87 0.88 10.57 11.39
C PHE A 87 2.30 10.86 10.91
N MET A 88 3.07 9.82 10.58
CA MET A 88 4.39 9.95 9.97
C MET A 88 4.29 10.65 8.61
N ALA A 89 3.36 10.24 7.74
CA ALA A 89 3.13 10.90 6.45
C ALA A 89 2.76 12.38 6.60
N LYS A 90 1.87 12.71 7.54
CA LYS A 90 1.49 14.10 7.86
C LYS A 90 2.67 14.92 8.37
N LYS A 91 3.49 14.35 9.27
CA LYS A 91 4.68 15.01 9.81
C LYS A 91 5.69 15.29 8.71
N ILE A 92 6.00 14.31 7.87
CA ILE A 92 6.91 14.45 6.74
C ILE A 92 6.41 15.50 5.75
N ALA A 93 5.14 15.47 5.39
CA ALA A 93 4.52 16.49 4.56
C ALA A 93 4.67 17.90 5.14
N ALA A 94 4.51 18.07 6.46
CA ALA A 94 4.64 19.36 7.13
C ALA A 94 6.08 19.87 7.28
N MET A 95 7.08 18.97 7.30
CA MET A 95 8.50 19.34 7.41
C MET A 95 9.11 19.84 6.08
N ASN A 96 8.42 19.62 4.97
CA ASN A 96 8.87 20.07 3.65
C ASN A 96 8.76 21.60 3.47
N PRO A 97 9.42 22.18 2.45
CA PRO A 97 9.37 23.63 2.19
C PRO A 97 7.93 24.16 2.14
N PRO A 98 7.66 25.42 2.57
CA PRO A 98 6.29 25.92 2.76
C PRO A 98 5.36 25.79 1.55
N LYS A 99 5.90 25.82 0.33
CA LYS A 99 5.13 25.57 -0.91
C LYS A 99 4.66 24.12 -1.00
N MET A 100 5.55 23.16 -0.74
CA MET A 100 5.25 21.74 -0.74
C MET A 100 4.33 21.36 0.42
N ALA A 101 4.62 21.83 1.64
CA ALA A 101 3.80 21.54 2.81
C ALA A 101 2.33 21.99 2.67
N ARG A 102 2.06 23.08 1.93
CA ARG A 102 0.69 23.50 1.60
C ARG A 102 0.02 22.58 0.57
N ALA A 103 0.77 22.13 -0.43
CA ALA A 103 0.27 21.29 -1.51
C ALA A 103 0.07 19.82 -1.09
N THR A 104 0.81 19.37 -0.09
CA THR A 104 0.73 18.00 0.46
C THR A 104 0.06 17.97 1.83
N LYS A 105 -0.82 18.94 2.13
CA LYS A 105 -1.52 18.97 3.41
C LYS A 105 -2.52 17.81 3.49
N ILE A 106 -2.45 17.04 4.57
CA ILE A 106 -3.35 15.93 4.84
C ILE A 106 -3.91 16.00 6.27
N ASP A 107 -5.22 15.79 6.40
CA ASP A 107 -5.93 15.72 7.68
C ASP A 107 -6.63 14.37 7.85
N PHE A 108 -7.06 14.05 9.08
CA PHE A 108 -7.72 12.78 9.39
C PHE A 108 -9.22 12.96 9.45
N VAL A 109 -9.97 12.09 8.78
CA VAL A 109 -11.44 12.06 8.86
C VAL A 109 -11.88 10.68 9.29
N PHE A 110 -12.51 10.59 10.46
CA PHE A 110 -13.08 9.34 10.93
C PHE A 110 -14.53 9.23 10.48
N VAL A 111 -14.84 8.18 9.72
CA VAL A 111 -16.19 7.93 9.25
C VAL A 111 -16.87 6.91 10.18
N PRO A 112 -18.13 7.14 10.60
CA PRO A 112 -18.86 6.17 11.41
C PRO A 112 -18.95 4.80 10.72
N MET A 113 -18.66 3.74 11.47
CA MET A 113 -18.61 2.38 10.92
C MET A 113 -19.91 1.93 10.25
N SER A 114 -21.06 2.26 10.86
CA SER A 114 -22.37 1.93 10.28
C SER A 114 -22.56 2.52 8.88
N LEU A 115 -22.05 3.75 8.65
CA LEU A 115 -22.15 4.41 7.35
C LEU A 115 -21.25 3.73 6.32
N ILE A 116 -20.02 3.41 6.67
CA ILE A 116 -19.06 2.73 5.79
C ILE A 116 -19.60 1.35 5.38
N TRP A 117 -20.11 0.57 6.33
CA TRP A 117 -20.72 -0.73 6.06
C TRP A 117 -21.96 -0.61 5.17
N ALA A 118 -22.82 0.38 5.40
CA ALA A 118 -23.99 0.62 4.57
C ALA A 118 -23.59 0.91 3.11
N VAL A 119 -22.61 1.79 2.89
CA VAL A 119 -22.09 2.10 1.54
C VAL A 119 -21.51 0.85 0.89
N ALA A 120 -20.76 0.02 1.64
CA ALA A 120 -20.17 -1.19 1.09
C ALA A 120 -21.21 -2.22 0.65
N TYR A 121 -22.26 -2.47 1.44
CA TYR A 121 -23.35 -3.36 1.03
C TYR A 121 -24.14 -2.81 -0.16
N VAL A 122 -24.36 -1.50 -0.24
CA VAL A 122 -25.00 -0.86 -1.41
C VAL A 122 -24.14 -1.02 -2.65
N SER A 123 -22.83 -0.80 -2.54
CA SER A 123 -21.86 -1.00 -3.62
C SER A 123 -21.90 -2.43 -4.13
N GLU A 124 -21.77 -3.43 -3.25
CA GLU A 124 -21.82 -4.84 -3.62
C GLU A 124 -23.17 -5.24 -4.25
N ALA A 125 -24.29 -4.78 -3.68
CA ALA A 125 -25.61 -5.04 -4.23
C ALA A 125 -25.77 -4.44 -5.63
N SER A 126 -25.29 -3.21 -5.84
CA SER A 126 -25.34 -2.55 -7.15
C SER A 126 -24.53 -3.33 -8.19
N GLN A 127 -23.34 -3.81 -7.84
CA GLN A 127 -22.50 -4.60 -8.74
C GLN A 127 -23.14 -5.93 -9.11
N ARG A 128 -23.79 -6.59 -8.14
CA ARG A 128 -24.52 -7.85 -8.36
C ARG A 128 -25.75 -7.63 -9.25
N ILE A 129 -26.53 -6.58 -9.02
CA ILE A 129 -27.77 -6.28 -9.77
C ILE A 129 -27.45 -5.85 -11.21
N PHE A 130 -26.53 -4.90 -11.37
CA PHE A 130 -26.19 -4.32 -12.67
C PHE A 130 -25.08 -5.05 -13.40
N LYS A 131 -24.56 -6.17 -12.83
CA LYS A 131 -23.44 -6.95 -13.37
C LYS A 131 -22.24 -6.08 -13.74
N GLY A 132 -21.93 -5.08 -12.91
CA GLY A 132 -20.85 -4.12 -13.14
C GLY A 132 -21.03 -3.16 -14.32
N ARG A 133 -22.23 -3.06 -14.91
CA ARG A 133 -22.50 -2.14 -16.04
C ARG A 133 -22.80 -0.70 -15.61
N VAL A 134 -23.09 -0.49 -14.33
CA VAL A 134 -23.33 0.82 -13.73
C VAL A 134 -22.25 1.04 -12.68
N SER A 135 -21.55 2.16 -12.78
CA SER A 135 -20.57 2.61 -11.78
C SER A 135 -21.23 3.64 -10.88
N LEU A 136 -21.16 3.43 -9.57
CA LEU A 136 -21.59 4.43 -8.56
C LEU A 136 -20.48 5.44 -8.26
N GLY A 137 -19.39 5.39 -9.03
CA GLY A 137 -18.13 6.10 -8.79
C GLY A 137 -17.03 5.09 -8.51
N ARG A 138 -15.89 5.24 -9.20
CA ARG A 138 -14.76 4.29 -9.16
C ARG A 138 -14.32 3.92 -7.74
N ASP A 139 -14.35 4.89 -6.84
CA ASP A 139 -13.95 4.71 -5.44
C ASP A 139 -15.02 3.95 -4.64
N VAL A 140 -16.30 4.26 -4.83
CA VAL A 140 -17.43 3.55 -4.18
C VAL A 140 -17.53 2.12 -4.69
N ASP A 141 -17.28 1.89 -5.97
CA ASP A 141 -17.26 0.55 -6.56
C ASP A 141 -16.14 -0.32 -5.97
N SER A 142 -15.03 0.28 -5.54
CA SER A 142 -13.96 -0.48 -4.87
C SER A 142 -14.34 -0.88 -3.44
N LEU A 143 -15.19 -0.10 -2.77
CA LEU A 143 -15.58 -0.30 -1.38
C LEU A 143 -16.58 -1.46 -1.24
N THR A 144 -16.06 -2.67 -1.07
CA THR A 144 -16.87 -3.88 -0.84
C THR A 144 -16.77 -4.34 0.62
N PRO A 145 -17.74 -5.13 1.14
CA PRO A 145 -17.64 -5.73 2.46
C PRO A 145 -16.37 -6.56 2.66
N ALA A 146 -15.91 -7.25 1.62
CA ALA A 146 -14.66 -8.01 1.65
C ALA A 146 -13.44 -7.09 1.83
N MET A 147 -13.37 -5.99 1.05
CA MET A 147 -12.29 -5.01 1.18
C MET A 147 -12.27 -4.37 2.57
N LEU A 148 -13.44 -4.02 3.12
CA LEU A 148 -13.53 -3.48 4.48
C LEU A 148 -13.03 -4.46 5.53
N GLN A 149 -13.45 -5.73 5.46
CA GLN A 149 -12.94 -6.75 6.38
C GLN A 149 -11.42 -6.85 6.30
N THR A 150 -10.83 -6.86 5.09
CA THR A 150 -9.38 -6.89 4.92
C THR A 150 -8.69 -5.66 5.51
N ALA A 151 -9.23 -4.45 5.31
CA ALA A 151 -8.67 -3.23 5.87
C ALA A 151 -8.73 -3.17 7.41
N MET A 152 -9.73 -3.84 8.01
CA MET A 152 -9.92 -3.90 9.46
C MET A 152 -9.06 -4.97 10.15
N MET A 153 -8.49 -5.93 9.41
CA MET A 153 -7.66 -6.98 10.00
C MET A 153 -6.31 -6.45 10.44
N THR A 154 -5.86 -6.91 11.61
CA THR A 154 -4.48 -6.73 12.08
C THR A 154 -3.67 -7.96 11.71
N TYR A 155 -2.66 -7.79 10.84
CA TYR A 155 -1.80 -8.87 10.39
C TYR A 155 -0.46 -8.32 9.88
N SER A 156 0.62 -9.03 10.18
CA SER A 156 1.97 -8.74 9.67
C SER A 156 2.53 -9.94 8.93
N TYR A 157 3.58 -9.71 8.15
CA TYR A 157 4.30 -10.71 7.39
C TYR A 157 5.74 -10.79 7.87
N ASN A 158 6.32 -11.97 7.76
CA ASN A 158 7.72 -12.21 8.00
C ASN A 158 8.44 -12.41 6.65
N SER A 159 9.56 -11.71 6.45
CA SER A 159 10.40 -11.81 5.25
C SER A 159 11.67 -12.64 5.43
N ASP A 160 11.83 -13.40 6.52
CA ASP A 160 13.03 -14.18 6.84
C ASP A 160 13.40 -15.15 5.72
N LYS A 161 12.40 -15.75 5.07
CA LYS A 161 12.63 -16.64 3.93
C LYS A 161 13.25 -15.89 2.75
N ALA A 162 12.77 -14.67 2.46
CA ALA A 162 13.32 -13.84 1.41
C ALA A 162 14.74 -13.37 1.77
N GLU A 163 15.00 -13.04 3.04
CA GLU A 163 16.34 -12.67 3.50
C GLU A 163 17.32 -13.85 3.33
N ASN A 164 16.96 -15.03 3.83
CA ASN A 164 17.85 -16.20 3.83
C ASN A 164 18.11 -16.76 2.42
N VAL A 165 17.08 -16.82 1.57
CA VAL A 165 17.18 -17.47 0.25
C VAL A 165 17.51 -16.48 -0.85
N LEU A 166 16.93 -15.28 -0.83
CA LEU A 166 17.11 -14.26 -1.87
C LEU A 166 18.19 -13.23 -1.50
N GLY A 167 18.63 -13.18 -0.24
CA GLY A 167 19.47 -12.08 0.26
C GLY A 167 18.71 -10.75 0.34
N TYR A 168 17.38 -10.80 0.39
CA TYR A 168 16.56 -9.60 0.43
C TYR A 168 16.76 -8.84 1.74
N LYS A 169 17.05 -7.54 1.62
CA LYS A 169 16.96 -6.55 2.69
C LYS A 169 16.27 -5.31 2.12
N PRO A 170 15.32 -4.69 2.85
CA PRO A 170 14.69 -3.45 2.41
C PRO A 170 15.75 -2.42 2.04
N ALA A 171 15.69 -1.88 0.82
CA ALA A 171 16.61 -0.82 0.39
C ALA A 171 16.25 0.53 1.02
N PHE A 172 14.96 0.72 1.30
CA PHE A 172 14.41 1.92 1.92
C PHE A 172 13.71 1.55 3.21
N THR A 173 13.93 2.35 4.26
CA THR A 173 13.12 2.32 5.47
C THR A 173 11.71 2.84 5.17
N LEU A 174 10.78 2.60 6.10
CA LEU A 174 9.41 3.09 5.98
C LEU A 174 9.36 4.62 5.88
N GLU A 175 10.15 5.32 6.71
CA GLU A 175 10.25 6.79 6.72
C GLU A 175 10.79 7.34 5.39
N GLU A 176 11.87 6.75 4.86
CA GLU A 176 12.46 7.14 3.57
C GLU A 176 11.48 6.92 2.41
N GLY A 177 10.75 5.80 2.42
CA GLY A 177 9.71 5.50 1.44
C GLY A 177 8.61 6.57 1.45
N VAL A 178 8.16 7.01 2.63
CA VAL A 178 7.14 8.05 2.76
C VAL A 178 7.69 9.40 2.30
N GLN A 179 8.92 9.74 2.65
CA GLN A 179 9.58 10.98 2.19
C GLN A 179 9.66 11.05 0.66
N ARG A 180 10.09 9.97 0.01
CA ARG A 180 10.12 9.89 -1.45
C ARG A 180 8.73 10.01 -2.06
N SER A 181 7.77 9.28 -1.53
CA SER A 181 6.39 9.30 -2.03
C SER A 181 5.77 10.71 -1.97
N VAL A 182 5.98 11.45 -0.87
CA VAL A 182 5.52 12.85 -0.74
C VAL A 182 6.23 13.77 -1.75
N TYR A 183 7.55 13.60 -1.91
CA TYR A 183 8.34 14.39 -2.85
C TYR A 183 7.89 14.18 -4.30
N GLU A 184 7.69 12.93 -4.69
CA GLU A 184 7.27 12.52 -6.03
C GLU A 184 5.84 13.00 -6.33
N TYR A 185 4.92 12.85 -5.38
CA TYR A 185 3.56 13.39 -5.49
C TYR A 185 3.58 14.89 -5.80
N TYR A 186 4.36 15.68 -5.02
CA TYR A 186 4.46 17.12 -5.26
C TYR A 186 5.05 17.45 -6.63
N HIS A 187 6.13 16.79 -7.04
CA HIS A 187 6.78 17.06 -8.32
C HIS A 187 5.92 16.63 -9.51
N ASN A 188 5.23 15.52 -9.41
CA ASN A 188 4.44 14.97 -10.50
C ASN A 188 3.07 15.64 -10.64
N LYS A 189 2.42 16.02 -9.54
CA LYS A 189 1.05 16.56 -9.58
C LYS A 189 0.92 18.04 -9.26
N CYS A 190 1.83 18.62 -8.47
CA CYS A 190 1.71 20.02 -8.04
C CYS A 190 2.63 20.97 -8.82
N VAL A 191 3.69 20.46 -9.45
CA VAL A 191 4.64 21.26 -10.24
C VAL A 191 4.42 21.12 -11.75
N LYS A 192 4.05 19.92 -12.23
CA LYS A 192 3.84 19.65 -13.66
C LYS A 192 2.43 20.00 -14.16
N ASN A 193 1.46 20.22 -13.27
CA ASN A 193 0.11 20.73 -13.59
C ASN A 193 0.04 22.22 -13.30
#